data_AF-A0A948C7E9-F1
#
_entry.id   AF-A0A948C7E9-F1
#
_cell.length_a   1.000
_cell.length_b   1.000
_cell.length_c   1.000
_cell.angle_alpha   90.00
_cell.angle_beta   90.00
_cell.angle_gamma   90.00
#
_symmetry.space_group_name_H-M   'P 1'
#
loop_
_entity.id
_entity.type
_entity.pdbx_description
1 polymer ?
#
loop_
_entity_poly.entity_id
_entity_poly.type
_entity_poly.pdbx_seq_one_letter_code
_entity_poly.pdbx_strand_id
1 'polypeptide(L)'
;MLLKSLTISSDDKIIRNITFRKGINLIVDESKGQITGNNVGKTTILTLVDFCLGADPKDIYVDPETKKDEYLLVKEFLIENEVLITLVLSENLDNEKSNKIIIERNFLSNKDLIRRINGKNFTEEEFEIELQKLIFPDYLAKKPTFRQIISHNIRYKDLNINNTLRTLDRYTSYAEYETLYLFLLGCEFNEGHSKQGILSKLKREDTYKSRLEKHQTKT
;
A
#
# COMPACT_ATOMS: atom_id res chain seq x y z
N MET A 1 -15.60 -0.25 -2.63
CA MET A 1 -15.16 1.11 -2.28
C MET A 1 -14.47 1.76 -3.48
N LEU A 2 -14.73 3.04 -3.73
CA LEU A 2 -14.16 3.86 -4.81
C LEU A 2 -13.41 5.06 -4.22
N LEU A 3 -12.37 5.53 -4.91
CA LEU A 3 -11.71 6.80 -4.56
C LEU A 3 -12.68 7.95 -4.78
N LYS A 4 -12.92 8.78 -3.76
CA LYS A 4 -13.79 9.97 -3.84
C LYS A 4 -12.98 11.26 -3.90
N SER A 5 -12.05 11.45 -2.98
CA SER A 5 -11.15 12.59 -3.01
C SER A 5 -9.82 12.32 -2.31
N LEU A 6 -8.78 13.05 -2.70
CA LEU A 6 -7.49 13.13 -2.04
C LEU A 6 -7.19 14.61 -1.75
N THR A 7 -7.07 14.95 -0.48
CA THR A 7 -6.74 16.31 -0.03
C THR A 7 -5.36 16.32 0.61
N ILE A 8 -4.56 17.32 0.24
CA ILE A 8 -3.27 17.64 0.82
C ILE A 8 -3.45 18.99 1.51
N SER A 9 -3.27 19.03 2.82
CA SER A 9 -3.39 20.25 3.61
C SER A 9 -2.16 20.44 4.51
N SER A 10 -1.96 21.67 4.93
CA SER A 10 -0.99 22.08 5.94
C SER A 10 -1.72 23.08 6.83
N ASP A 11 -1.80 22.80 8.12
CA ASP A 11 -2.68 23.49 9.06
C ASP A 11 -4.12 23.61 8.51
N ASP A 12 -4.69 24.82 8.54
CA ASP A 12 -6.01 25.15 8.02
C ASP A 12 -6.02 25.42 6.50
N LYS A 13 -4.89 25.27 5.81
CA LYS A 13 -4.76 25.59 4.38
C LYS A 13 -4.75 24.34 3.51
N ILE A 14 -5.68 24.28 2.58
CA ILE A 14 -5.69 23.27 1.52
C ILE A 14 -4.61 23.62 0.49
N ILE A 15 -3.59 22.78 0.38
CA ILE A 15 -2.54 22.87 -0.65
C ILE A 15 -3.11 22.36 -1.98
N ARG A 16 -3.79 21.21 -1.95
CA ARG A 16 -4.40 20.61 -3.13
C ARG A 16 -5.60 19.75 -2.74
N ASN A 17 -6.67 19.84 -3.53
CA ASN A 17 -7.81 18.94 -3.44
C ASN A 17 -8.04 18.29 -4.81
N ILE A 18 -8.06 16.96 -4.84
CA ILE A 18 -8.28 16.15 -6.03
C ILE A 18 -9.58 15.39 -5.83
N THR A 19 -10.57 15.66 -6.68
CA THR A 19 -11.84 14.91 -6.67
C THR A 19 -11.81 13.87 -7.79
N PHE A 20 -12.13 12.63 -7.47
CA PHE A 20 -12.20 11.54 -8.42
C PHE A 20 -13.62 11.41 -8.97
N ARG A 21 -13.72 11.10 -10.26
CA ARG A 21 -15.00 10.78 -10.92
C ARG A 21 -15.11 9.29 -11.21
N LYS A 22 -16.34 8.85 -11.47
CA LYS A 22 -16.61 7.51 -12.00
C LYS A 22 -15.93 7.34 -13.37
N GLY A 23 -15.35 6.17 -13.60
CA GLY A 23 -14.61 5.86 -14.82
C GLY A 23 -13.16 6.33 -14.78
N ILE A 24 -12.63 6.72 -15.94
CA ILE A 24 -11.19 6.98 -16.10
C ILE A 24 -10.84 8.38 -15.59
N ASN A 25 -9.87 8.43 -14.68
CA ASN A 25 -9.23 9.63 -14.18
C ASN A 25 -7.80 9.67 -14.77
N LEU A 26 -7.41 10.79 -15.37
CA LEU A 26 -6.10 10.97 -16.01
C LEU A 26 -5.29 12.03 -15.26
N ILE A 27 -4.06 11.71 -14.91
CA ILE A 27 -3.10 12.66 -14.33
C ILE A 27 -2.18 13.10 -15.46
N VAL A 28 -2.42 14.31 -15.98
CA VAL A 28 -1.71 14.85 -17.14
C VAL A 28 -0.80 15.99 -16.70
N ASP A 29 0.32 16.15 -17.38
CA ASP A 29 1.20 17.30 -17.24
C ASP A 29 0.78 18.38 -18.24
N GLU A 30 0.44 19.57 -17.72
CA GLU A 30 -0.03 20.71 -18.51
C GLU A 30 1.09 21.74 -18.79
N SER A 31 2.35 21.39 -18.53
CA SER A 31 3.50 22.25 -18.79
C SER A 31 3.59 22.64 -20.28
N LYS A 32 3.71 23.95 -20.57
CA LYS A 32 3.84 24.46 -21.94
C LYS A 32 5.31 24.44 -22.38
N GLY A 33 5.65 23.59 -23.36
CA GLY A 33 6.99 23.52 -24.00
C GLY A 33 7.56 22.10 -24.11
N GLN A 34 8.63 21.91 -24.88
CA GLN A 34 9.35 20.62 -25.03
C GLN A 34 10.24 20.25 -23.83
N ILE A 35 9.88 20.70 -22.62
CA ILE A 35 10.56 20.25 -21.41
C ILE A 35 9.96 18.88 -21.11
N THR A 36 10.77 17.82 -21.20
CA THR A 36 10.32 16.46 -20.91
C THR A 36 9.72 16.42 -19.51
N GLY A 37 8.41 16.19 -19.42
CA GLY A 37 7.59 16.17 -18.19
C GLY A 37 7.86 14.97 -17.27
N ASN A 38 9.12 14.58 -17.13
CA ASN A 38 9.57 13.60 -16.15
C ASN A 38 9.81 14.32 -14.82
N ASN A 39 9.52 13.65 -13.71
CA ASN A 39 9.75 14.14 -12.34
C ASN A 39 8.91 15.36 -11.89
N VAL A 40 7.84 15.72 -12.60
CA VAL A 40 6.85 16.74 -12.19
C VAL A 40 5.87 16.28 -11.08
N GLY A 41 6.07 15.11 -10.48
CA GLY A 41 5.25 14.61 -9.37
C GLY A 41 3.94 13.90 -9.76
N LYS A 42 3.81 13.43 -11.01
CA LYS A 42 2.64 12.64 -11.47
C LYS A 42 2.44 11.37 -10.64
N THR A 43 3.53 10.63 -10.42
CA THR A 43 3.52 9.40 -9.61
C THR A 43 3.22 9.66 -8.13
N THR A 44 3.58 10.84 -7.62
CA THR A 44 3.36 11.23 -6.22
C THR A 44 1.89 11.12 -5.81
N ILE A 45 0.94 11.43 -6.70
CA ILE A 45 -0.49 11.26 -6.41
C ILE A 45 -0.83 9.80 -6.12
N LEU A 46 -0.30 8.86 -6.92
CA LEU A 46 -0.51 7.43 -6.72
C LEU A 46 0.17 6.95 -5.43
N THR A 47 1.38 7.43 -5.16
CA THR A 47 2.11 7.12 -3.92
C THR A 47 1.39 7.65 -2.68
N LEU A 48 0.76 8.83 -2.74
CA LEU A 48 -0.02 9.39 -1.64
C LEU A 48 -1.31 8.59 -1.38
N VAL A 49 -1.97 8.11 -2.42
CA VAL A 49 -3.10 7.18 -2.28
C VAL A 49 -2.62 5.88 -1.63
N ASP A 50 -1.51 5.30 -2.09
CA ASP A 50 -0.96 4.06 -1.51
C ASP A 50 -0.52 4.25 -0.05
N PHE A 51 0.03 5.42 0.27
CA PHE A 51 0.38 5.84 1.63
C PHE A 51 -0.87 5.84 2.52
N CYS A 52 -1.98 6.46 2.13
CA CYS A 52 -3.22 6.35 2.89
C CYS A 52 -3.70 4.89 3.04
N LEU A 53 -3.43 4.03 2.06
CA LEU A 53 -3.76 2.60 2.10
C LEU A 53 -2.69 1.73 2.80
N GLY A 54 -1.84 2.32 3.64
CA GLY A 54 -0.92 1.59 4.51
C GLY A 54 0.51 1.44 4.02
N ALA A 55 0.90 2.05 2.89
CA ALA A 55 2.31 2.06 2.48
C ALA A 55 3.20 2.88 3.45
N ASP A 56 4.51 2.63 3.38
CA ASP A 56 5.52 3.33 4.18
C ASP A 56 5.63 4.80 3.71
N PRO A 57 5.61 5.80 4.62
CA PRO A 57 5.82 7.21 4.25
C PRO A 57 7.11 7.45 3.46
N LYS A 58 8.15 6.64 3.68
CA LYS A 58 9.44 6.74 2.97
C LYS A 58 9.29 6.55 1.46
N ASP A 59 8.29 5.81 0.99
CA ASP A 59 8.05 5.62 -0.44
C ASP A 59 7.80 6.95 -1.19
N ILE A 60 7.54 8.06 -0.48
CA ILE A 60 7.28 9.39 -1.05
C ILE A 60 8.55 10.22 -1.25
N TYR A 61 9.54 10.06 -0.38
CA TYR A 61 10.74 10.91 -0.34
C TYR A 61 12.05 10.12 -0.35
N VAL A 62 12.02 8.80 -0.53
CA VAL A 62 13.22 7.97 -0.70
C VAL A 62 13.31 7.48 -2.14
N ASP A 63 14.49 7.55 -2.71
CA ASP A 63 14.74 7.06 -4.06
C ASP A 63 14.52 5.53 -4.12
N PRO A 64 13.65 5.03 -5.01
CA PRO A 64 13.36 3.60 -5.12
C PRO A 64 14.56 2.77 -5.63
N GLU A 65 15.49 3.37 -6.39
CA GLU A 65 16.66 2.69 -6.96
C GLU A 65 17.78 2.55 -5.93
N THR A 66 18.16 3.65 -5.27
CA THR A 66 19.30 3.65 -4.34
C THR A 66 18.91 3.30 -2.90
N LYS A 67 17.63 3.46 -2.53
CA LYS A 67 17.03 3.17 -1.21
C LYS A 67 17.75 3.78 0.01
N LYS A 68 18.72 4.65 -0.24
CA LYS A 68 19.54 5.34 0.75
C LYS A 68 19.48 6.85 0.58
N ASP A 69 19.18 7.32 -0.62
CA ASP A 69 19.07 8.75 -0.90
C ASP A 69 17.67 9.23 -0.56
N GLU A 70 17.59 10.07 0.47
CA GLU A 70 16.36 10.76 0.84
C GLU A 70 16.34 12.13 0.14
N TYR A 71 15.23 12.45 -0.51
CA TYR A 71 14.92 13.78 -1.02
C TYR A 71 14.59 14.71 0.14
N LEU A 72 15.63 15.22 0.82
CA LEU A 72 15.53 16.02 2.05
C LEU A 72 14.55 17.17 1.92
N LEU A 73 14.59 17.92 0.81
CA LEU A 73 13.67 19.04 0.56
C LEU A 73 12.18 18.62 0.66
N VAL A 74 11.84 17.44 0.13
CA VAL A 74 10.47 16.92 0.18
C VAL A 74 10.13 16.49 1.60
N LYS A 75 11.04 15.77 2.25
CA LYS A 75 10.85 15.29 3.62
C LYS A 75 10.68 16.44 4.62
N GLU A 76 11.56 17.43 4.56
CA GLU A 76 11.51 18.64 5.40
C GLU A 76 10.21 19.40 5.12
N PHE A 77 9.84 19.61 3.86
CA PHE A 77 8.56 20.24 3.53
C PHE A 77 7.36 19.52 4.17
N LEU A 78 7.32 18.19 4.09
CA LEU A 78 6.22 17.38 4.64
C LEU A 78 6.13 17.45 6.17
N ILE A 79 7.26 17.52 6.85
CA ILE A 79 7.35 17.53 8.32
C ILE A 79 7.15 18.96 8.86
N GLU A 80 7.88 19.93 8.34
CA GLU A 80 7.87 21.32 8.84
C GLU A 80 6.54 22.03 8.60
N ASN A 81 5.83 21.67 7.52
CA ASN A 81 4.49 22.20 7.22
C ASN A 81 3.38 21.30 7.77
N GLU A 82 3.70 20.31 8.60
CA GLU A 82 2.74 19.38 9.23
C GLU A 82 1.72 18.81 8.22
N VAL A 83 2.23 18.37 7.06
CA VAL A 83 1.36 18.03 5.92
C VAL A 83 0.46 16.85 6.27
N LEU A 84 -0.85 17.05 6.12
CA LEU A 84 -1.89 16.07 6.33
C LEU A 84 -2.46 15.60 4.98
N ILE A 85 -2.47 14.29 4.78
CA ILE A 85 -3.08 13.65 3.61
C ILE A 85 -4.40 13.02 4.05
N THR A 86 -5.49 13.48 3.43
CA THR A 86 -6.83 12.96 3.67
C THR A 86 -7.36 12.27 2.42
N LEU A 87 -7.53 10.94 2.49
CA LEU A 87 -8.15 10.14 1.44
C LEU A 87 -9.57 9.77 1.84
N VAL A 88 -10.53 10.09 0.99
CA VAL A 88 -11.93 9.70 1.18
C VAL A 88 -12.27 8.60 0.19
N LEU A 89 -12.70 7.46 0.72
CA LEU A 89 -13.31 6.37 -0.03
C LEU A 89 -14.82 6.42 0.11
N SER A 90 -15.55 5.96 -0.90
CA SER A 90 -17.01 5.92 -0.91
C SER A 90 -17.52 4.69 -1.64
N GLU A 91 -18.63 4.11 -1.19
CA GLU A 91 -19.27 2.99 -1.89
C GLU A 91 -19.86 3.41 -3.23
N ASN A 92 -20.38 4.64 -3.32
CA ASN A 92 -21.01 5.17 -4.51
C ASN A 92 -20.75 6.67 -4.66
N LEU A 93 -19.99 7.04 -5.70
CA LEU A 93 -19.65 8.43 -6.00
C LEU A 93 -20.86 9.28 -6.41
N ASP A 94 -21.92 8.64 -6.92
CA ASP A 94 -23.14 9.31 -7.38
C ASP A 94 -24.12 9.57 -6.22
N ASN A 95 -23.86 9.04 -5.02
CA ASN A 95 -24.71 9.20 -3.83
C ASN A 95 -23.93 9.82 -2.66
N GLU A 96 -24.25 11.07 -2.32
CA GLU A 96 -23.57 11.77 -1.22
C GLU A 96 -23.77 11.16 0.16
N LYS A 97 -24.87 10.42 0.36
CA LYS A 97 -25.22 9.74 1.61
C LYS A 97 -24.65 8.32 1.68
N SER A 98 -23.95 7.85 0.65
CA SER A 98 -23.29 6.55 0.69
C SER A 98 -22.25 6.50 1.81
N ASN A 99 -21.99 5.30 2.32
CA ASN A 99 -20.97 5.10 3.34
C ASN A 99 -19.61 5.59 2.83
N LYS A 100 -18.86 6.22 3.74
CA LYS A 100 -17.53 6.78 3.47
C LYS A 100 -16.54 6.25 4.47
N ILE A 101 -15.31 6.09 4.00
CA ILE A 101 -14.14 5.86 4.85
C ILE A 101 -13.25 7.08 4.66
N ILE A 102 -12.98 7.80 5.74
CA ILE A 102 -12.08 8.94 5.77
C ILE A 102 -10.77 8.47 6.39
N ILE A 103 -9.70 8.53 5.63
CA ILE A 103 -8.37 8.09 6.04
C ILE A 103 -7.47 9.31 6.12
N GLU A 104 -6.86 9.53 7.28
CA GLU A 104 -5.98 10.68 7.50
C GLU A 104 -4.61 10.18 7.95
N ARG A 105 -3.56 10.61 7.24
CA ARG A 105 -2.17 10.30 7.61
C ARG A 105 -1.26 11.51 7.41
N ASN A 106 -0.30 11.68 8.32
CA ASN A 106 0.76 12.69 8.17
C ASN A 106 2.16 12.06 8.24
N PHE A 107 3.19 12.89 8.20
CA PHE A 107 4.60 12.50 8.15
C PHE A 107 5.35 12.74 9.47
N LEU A 108 4.63 13.18 10.50
CA LEU A 108 5.18 13.46 11.83
C LEU A 108 5.47 12.16 12.59
N SER A 109 6.12 12.28 13.74
CA SER A 109 6.51 11.15 14.57
C SER A 109 5.98 11.30 15.99
N ASN A 110 5.98 10.19 16.74
CA ASN A 110 5.60 10.16 18.14
C ASN A 110 4.16 10.65 18.39
N LYS A 111 4.01 11.74 19.14
CA LYS A 111 2.72 12.24 19.64
C LYS A 111 1.92 12.95 18.56
N ASP A 112 2.62 13.50 17.57
CA ASP A 112 2.03 14.30 16.50
C ASP A 112 1.72 13.44 15.27
N LEU A 113 2.05 12.14 15.32
CA LEU A 113 1.70 11.19 14.27
C LEU A 113 0.18 11.06 14.17
N ILE A 114 -0.34 11.35 12.98
CA ILE A 114 -1.73 11.14 12.60
C ILE A 114 -1.79 9.88 11.75
N ARG A 115 -2.57 8.91 12.22
CA ARG A 115 -2.94 7.70 11.50
C ARG A 115 -4.38 7.37 11.89
N ARG A 116 -5.34 7.96 11.18
CA ARG A 116 -6.76 7.89 11.52
C ARG A 116 -7.61 7.25 10.46
N ILE A 117 -8.66 6.59 10.91
CA ILE A 117 -9.77 6.16 10.08
C ILE A 117 -11.06 6.64 10.74
N ASN A 118 -11.87 7.39 10.01
CA ASN A 118 -13.12 7.99 10.48
C ASN A 118 -12.95 8.76 11.82
N GLY A 119 -11.86 9.53 11.93
CA GLY A 119 -11.54 10.34 13.11
C GLY A 119 -10.95 9.57 14.30
N LYS A 120 -10.80 8.24 14.23
CA LYS A 120 -10.17 7.43 15.28
C LYS A 120 -8.70 7.16 14.96
N ASN A 121 -7.79 7.37 15.92
CA ASN A 121 -6.37 7.05 15.80
C ASN A 121 -6.12 5.54 15.93
N PHE A 122 -5.15 5.02 15.17
CA PHE A 122 -4.74 3.61 15.20
C PHE A 122 -3.22 3.47 15.26
N THR A 123 -2.75 2.37 15.87
CA THR A 123 -1.36 1.93 15.73
C THR A 123 -1.09 1.40 14.31
N GLU A 124 0.16 1.08 14.00
CA GLU A 124 0.52 0.54 12.68
C GLU A 124 -0.15 -0.79 12.39
N GLU A 125 -0.09 -1.69 13.37
CA GLU A 125 -0.63 -3.04 13.27
C GLU A 125 -2.16 -3.03 13.17
N GLU A 126 -2.83 -2.16 13.92
CA GLU A 126 -4.29 -2.07 13.91
C GLU A 126 -4.84 -1.40 12.65
N PHE A 127 -4.09 -0.46 12.08
CA PHE A 127 -4.56 0.35 10.95
C PHE A 127 -4.86 -0.49 9.71
N GLU A 128 -3.97 -1.42 9.34
CA GLU A 128 -4.22 -2.31 8.20
C GLU A 128 -5.39 -3.27 8.46
N ILE A 129 -5.51 -3.76 9.70
CA ILE A 129 -6.61 -4.65 10.10
C ILE A 129 -7.95 -3.91 10.00
N GLU A 130 -8.00 -2.66 10.44
CA GLU A 130 -9.22 -1.86 10.38
C GLU A 130 -9.59 -1.48 8.94
N LEU A 131 -8.61 -1.09 8.10
CA LEU A 131 -8.85 -0.88 6.67
C LEU A 131 -9.40 -2.13 5.99
N GLN A 132 -8.86 -3.30 6.32
CA GLN A 132 -9.33 -4.56 5.78
C GLN A 132 -10.79 -4.82 6.15
N LYS A 133 -11.16 -4.66 7.42
CA LYS A 133 -12.54 -4.85 7.88
C LYS A 133 -13.52 -3.88 7.22
N LEU A 134 -13.12 -2.62 7.03
CA LEU A 134 -14.00 -1.62 6.44
C LEU A 134 -14.17 -1.77 4.92
N ILE A 135 -13.12 -2.23 4.22
CA ILE A 135 -13.14 -2.37 2.75
C ILE A 135 -13.63 -3.77 2.32
N PHE A 136 -13.33 -4.80 3.13
CA PHE A 136 -13.66 -6.21 2.90
C PHE A 136 -14.30 -6.82 4.16
N PRO A 137 -15.56 -6.45 4.50
CA PRO A 137 -16.18 -6.84 5.77
C PRO A 137 -16.37 -8.36 5.92
N ASP A 138 -16.56 -9.08 4.82
CA ASP A 138 -16.76 -10.53 4.82
C ASP A 138 -15.43 -11.32 4.88
N TYR A 139 -14.29 -10.62 4.91
CA TYR A 139 -12.98 -11.25 4.93
C TYR A 139 -12.55 -11.61 6.36
N LEU A 140 -12.52 -12.92 6.66
CA LEU A 140 -12.21 -13.45 8.00
C LEU A 140 -10.85 -14.17 8.12
N ALA A 141 -10.15 -14.37 7.01
CA ALA A 141 -8.90 -15.11 6.99
C ALA A 141 -7.69 -14.24 7.40
N LYS A 142 -6.57 -14.87 7.75
CA LYS A 142 -5.30 -14.14 8.02
C LYS A 142 -4.52 -13.78 6.76
N LYS A 143 -4.70 -14.56 5.69
CA LYS A 143 -4.01 -14.40 4.41
C LYS A 143 -5.01 -14.58 3.26
N PRO A 144 -4.93 -13.76 2.19
CA PRO A 144 -3.91 -12.74 1.95
C PRO A 144 -4.06 -11.47 2.82
N THR A 145 -2.97 -10.78 3.13
CA THR A 145 -3.04 -9.52 3.90
C THR A 145 -3.71 -8.42 3.08
N PHE A 146 -4.18 -7.36 3.74
CA PHE A 146 -4.76 -6.20 3.06
C PHE A 146 -3.86 -5.67 1.93
N ARG A 147 -2.56 -5.47 2.22
CA ARG A 147 -1.56 -5.04 1.23
C ARG A 147 -1.43 -6.03 0.05
N GLN A 148 -1.53 -7.33 0.30
CA GLN A 148 -1.48 -8.34 -0.76
C GLN A 148 -2.72 -8.23 -1.67
N ILE A 149 -3.91 -8.05 -1.10
CA ILE A 149 -5.18 -7.93 -1.82
C ILE A 149 -5.15 -6.72 -2.76
N ILE A 150 -4.76 -5.55 -2.26
CA ILE A 150 -4.80 -4.31 -3.05
C ILE A 150 -3.63 -4.16 -4.03
N SER A 151 -2.61 -5.03 -3.95
CA SER A 151 -1.40 -4.95 -4.77
C SER A 151 -1.68 -4.95 -6.29
N HIS A 152 -2.74 -5.63 -6.74
CA HIS A 152 -3.13 -5.67 -8.15
C HIS A 152 -3.66 -4.33 -8.66
N ASN A 153 -4.20 -3.50 -7.77
CA ASN A 153 -4.80 -2.22 -8.10
C ASN A 153 -3.79 -1.06 -8.08
N ILE A 154 -2.64 -1.24 -7.42
CA ILE A 154 -1.65 -0.20 -7.20
C ILE A 154 -0.40 -0.52 -8.04
N ARG A 155 -0.37 0.03 -9.26
CA ARG A 155 0.65 -0.29 -10.28
C ARG A 155 1.50 0.93 -10.66
N TYR A 156 2.25 1.44 -9.69
CA TYR A 156 3.20 2.54 -9.93
C TYR A 156 4.68 2.16 -9.68
N LYS A 157 4.94 1.05 -8.99
CA LYS A 157 6.29 0.51 -8.78
C LYS A 157 6.72 -0.32 -9.99
N ASP A 158 8.01 -0.29 -10.34
CA ASP A 158 8.53 -1.01 -11.53
C ASP A 158 8.17 -2.49 -11.56
N LEU A 159 8.23 -3.15 -10.41
CA LEU A 159 7.86 -4.57 -10.30
C LEU A 159 6.41 -4.79 -10.75
N ASN A 160 5.49 -3.93 -10.32
CA ASN A 160 4.05 -4.06 -10.58
C ASN A 160 3.69 -3.60 -12.00
N ILE A 161 4.48 -2.70 -12.58
CA ILE A 161 4.33 -2.27 -13.97
C ILE A 161 4.76 -3.40 -14.91
N ASN A 162 5.93 -4.00 -14.66
CA ASN A 162 6.50 -5.04 -15.51
C ASN A 162 5.85 -6.41 -15.34
N ASN A 163 5.26 -6.70 -14.18
CA ASN A 163 4.56 -7.96 -13.94
C ASN A 163 3.05 -7.76 -13.92
N THR A 164 2.35 -8.53 -14.75
CA THR A 164 0.88 -8.48 -14.81
C THR A 164 0.24 -9.31 -13.71
N LEU A 165 0.81 -10.47 -13.40
CA LEU A 165 0.24 -11.43 -12.43
C LEU A 165 0.97 -11.40 -11.08
N ARG A 166 2.27 -11.11 -11.07
CA ARG A 166 3.11 -11.15 -9.86
C ARG A 166 3.41 -9.76 -9.33
N THR A 167 2.49 -9.23 -8.53
CA THR A 167 2.50 -7.85 -8.00
C THR A 167 2.99 -7.75 -6.55
N LEU A 168 3.28 -8.88 -5.90
CA LEU A 168 3.89 -8.93 -4.57
C LEU A 168 5.41 -8.92 -4.66
N ASP A 169 6.07 -8.77 -3.52
CA ASP A 169 7.53 -8.70 -3.46
C ASP A 169 8.21 -9.98 -4.01
N ARG A 170 9.49 -9.84 -4.39
CA ARG A 170 10.25 -10.92 -5.04
C ARG A 170 10.46 -12.17 -4.18
N TYR A 171 10.28 -12.07 -2.86
CA TYR A 171 10.45 -13.16 -1.92
C TYR A 171 9.12 -13.87 -1.60
N THR A 172 8.00 -13.35 -2.11
CA THR A 172 6.70 -13.99 -1.99
C THR A 172 6.73 -15.39 -2.60
N SER A 173 6.27 -16.36 -1.82
CA SER A 173 6.24 -17.77 -2.23
C SER A 173 5.11 -18.09 -3.20
N TYR A 174 5.24 -19.21 -3.91
CA TYR A 174 4.16 -19.74 -4.76
C TYR A 174 2.87 -20.00 -3.97
N ALA A 175 2.97 -20.49 -2.73
CA ALA A 175 1.81 -20.77 -1.88
C ALA A 175 1.08 -19.48 -1.45
N GLU A 176 1.82 -18.39 -1.25
CA GLU A 176 1.23 -17.07 -0.99
C GLU A 176 0.50 -16.54 -2.21
N TYR A 177 1.11 -16.64 -3.40
CA TYR A 177 0.45 -16.28 -4.66
C TYR A 177 -0.79 -17.13 -4.93
N GLU A 178 -0.73 -18.44 -4.69
CA GLU A 178 -1.88 -19.34 -4.81
C GLU A 178 -3.02 -18.87 -3.92
N THR A 179 -2.74 -18.56 -2.64
CA THR A 179 -3.76 -18.06 -1.71
C THR A 179 -4.35 -16.73 -2.19
N LEU A 180 -3.51 -15.83 -2.73
CA LEU A 180 -3.95 -14.56 -3.30
C LEU A 180 -4.85 -14.74 -4.51
N TYR A 181 -4.49 -15.62 -5.45
CA TYR A 181 -5.29 -15.85 -6.63
C TYR A 181 -6.61 -16.55 -6.31
N LEU A 182 -6.61 -17.52 -5.40
CA LEU A 182 -7.86 -18.14 -4.93
C LEU A 182 -8.80 -17.10 -4.35
N PHE A 183 -8.29 -16.18 -3.51
CA PHE A 183 -9.09 -15.06 -3.00
C PHE A 183 -9.63 -14.17 -4.13
N LEU A 184 -8.77 -13.73 -5.07
CA LEU A 184 -9.17 -12.83 -6.16
C LEU A 184 -10.17 -13.44 -7.13
N LEU A 185 -10.12 -14.77 -7.31
CA LEU A 185 -11.03 -15.52 -8.17
C LEU A 185 -12.31 -15.96 -7.44
N GLY A 186 -12.45 -15.66 -6.14
CA GLY A 186 -13.61 -16.05 -5.34
C GLY A 186 -13.67 -17.56 -5.05
N CYS A 187 -12.54 -18.26 -5.11
CA CYS A 187 -12.41 -19.66 -4.73
C CYS A 187 -12.20 -19.80 -3.22
N GLU A 188 -12.33 -21.00 -2.67
CA GLU A 188 -12.01 -21.27 -1.28
C GLU A 188 -10.49 -21.16 -1.02
N PHE A 189 -10.10 -20.41 0.03
CA PHE A 189 -8.69 -20.13 0.34
C PHE A 189 -8.37 -20.20 1.86
N ASN A 190 -9.32 -20.65 2.68
CA ASN A 190 -9.24 -20.63 4.15
C ASN A 190 -8.02 -21.38 4.70
N GLU A 191 -7.59 -22.46 4.02
CA GLU A 191 -6.44 -23.26 4.41
C GLU A 191 -5.09 -22.68 3.95
N GLY A 192 -5.09 -21.59 3.16
CA GLY A 192 -3.90 -21.00 2.56
C GLY A 192 -2.83 -20.63 3.60
N HIS A 193 -3.25 -20.02 4.71
CA HIS A 193 -2.35 -19.70 5.82
C HIS A 193 -1.72 -20.96 6.45
N SER A 194 -2.52 -22.02 6.65
CA SER A 194 -2.03 -23.28 7.21
C SER A 194 -1.02 -23.94 6.28
N LYS A 195 -1.34 -24.01 4.98
CA LYS A 195 -0.45 -24.55 3.93
C LYS A 195 0.89 -23.82 3.89
N GLN A 196 0.88 -22.49 3.91
CA GLN A 196 2.10 -21.67 3.97
C GLN A 196 2.95 -21.98 5.21
N GLY A 197 2.30 -22.15 6.38
CA GLY A 197 2.97 -22.51 7.62
C GLY A 197 3.62 -23.89 7.58
N ILE A 198 2.95 -24.90 7.00
CA ILE A 198 3.48 -26.26 6.84
C ILE A 198 4.68 -26.26 5.90
N LEU A 199 4.58 -25.61 4.74
CA LEU A 199 5.67 -25.52 3.76
C LEU A 199 6.91 -24.83 4.34
N SER A 200 6.72 -23.80 5.16
CA SER A 200 7.81 -23.11 5.85
C SER A 200 8.53 -24.03 6.86
N LYS A 201 7.79 -24.85 7.59
CA LYS A 201 8.36 -25.85 8.50
C LYS A 201 9.14 -26.92 7.74
N LEU A 202 8.57 -27.48 6.66
CA LEU A 202 9.24 -28.46 5.81
C LEU A 202 10.57 -27.94 5.27
N LYS A 203 10.57 -26.72 4.72
CA LYS A 203 11.79 -26.07 4.22
C LYS A 203 12.87 -25.94 5.29
N ARG A 204 12.47 -25.65 6.54
CA ARG A 204 13.39 -25.56 7.68
C ARG A 204 14.00 -26.91 8.02
N GLU A 205 13.19 -27.97 8.05
CA GLU A 205 13.66 -29.34 8.29
C GLU A 205 14.61 -29.81 7.18
N ASP A 206 14.29 -29.56 5.91
CA ASP A 206 15.16 -29.90 4.78
C ASP A 206 16.51 -29.16 4.85
N THR A 207 16.48 -27.88 5.23
CA THR A 207 17.69 -27.09 5.43
C THR A 207 18.54 -27.64 6.58
N TYR A 208 17.89 -28.04 7.68
CA TYR A 208 18.56 -28.63 8.83
C TYR A 208 19.20 -29.98 8.49
N LYS A 209 18.45 -30.88 7.83
CA LYS A 209 18.94 -32.15 7.31
C LYS A 209 20.15 -31.96 6.40
N SER A 210 20.06 -31.06 5.42
CA SER A 210 21.15 -30.75 4.49
C SER A 210 22.41 -30.24 5.19
N ARG A 211 22.28 -29.52 6.32
CA ARG A 211 23.42 -29.08 7.13
C ARG A 211 24.07 -30.25 7.86
N LEU A 212 23.29 -31.14 8.47
CA LEU A 212 23.80 -32.32 9.15
C LEU A 212 24.56 -33.25 8.20
N GLU A 213 24.01 -33.50 7.00
CA GLU A 213 24.65 -34.34 5.98
C GLU A 213 26.00 -33.77 5.55
N LYS A 214 26.08 -32.44 5.32
CA LYS A 214 27.36 -31.76 4.98
C LYS A 214 28.41 -31.84 6.09
N HIS A 215 27.99 -31.89 7.35
CA HIS A 215 28.91 -32.06 8.48
C HIS A 215 29.44 -33.49 8.58
N GLN A 216 28.64 -34.49 8.24
CA GLN A 216 29.05 -35.91 8.25
C GLN A 216 29.96 -36.27 7.07
N THR A 217 29.74 -35.73 5.88
CA THR A 217 30.55 -36.02 4.67
C THR A 217 31.90 -35.30 4.63
N LYS A 218 32.34 -34.63 5.70
CA LYS A 218 33.64 -33.95 5.81
C LYS A 218 34.74 -34.81 6.48
N THR A 219 34.53 -36.11 6.56
CA THR A 219 35.50 -37.11 7.03
C THR A 219 35.96 -37.94 5.85
#